data_AF-A0A0L8HMQ3-F1
#
_entry.id   AF-A0A0L8HMQ3-F1
#
_cell.length_a   1.000
_cell.length_b   1.000
_cell.length_c   1.000
_cell.angle_alpha   90.00
_cell.angle_beta   90.00
_cell.angle_gamma   90.00
#
_symmetry.space_group_name_H-M   'P 1'
#
loop_
_entity.id
_entity.type
_entity.pdbx_description
1 polymer ?
#
loop_
_entity_poly.entity_id
_entity_poly.type
_entity_poly.pdbx_seq_one_letter_code
_entity_poly.pdbx_strand_id
1 'polypeptide(L)'
;MALVSKTRDVFLWCMSVIYLFAFASYYVQIPGLLGDNGILPARVVKLKEVDSVVDFFQGEFTLLRLMPFIGLTRETGMDLLCLLGILLSFLCMVMKSFRNSVEYSFLWLLYISLYSVGQTFFYFQWDILLLEAGFITILVAPLNMYIFFWKTAPYHHHDNITLFLIKWLLFRLMFASGVVKLTSMCPTWWGLTALNYHFESQCIPTQLAWFTHHLPNWLLRLSVTFTYMIEIFLPFLFFSSIRHLRMLSFYAQVLLQIMIILTGNYNFFNLLTITLCISLVDDDFFKKRASHSPEAKSFWNRVADWIITIVVYVFLGYVLVVYFTLRLGPGYTSLKTQIAFTKKEFSDLLAKVVPITIYIGAVALGIEVLISFVRCWKNEKGLLRKLLSSVGVTLVAVLAAIMFAISLVPYTAIDVGSNSKLPARLKILHSRLDRLEITSHYGLFRVTSSTAFGLADVVCCTE
;
A
#
# COMPACT_ATOMS: atom_id res chain seq x y z
N MET A 1 -4.41 22.89 -12.43
CA MET A 1 -4.52 21.61 -11.66
C MET A 1 -3.42 20.66 -12.15
N ALA A 2 -2.75 19.92 -11.25
CA ALA A 2 -1.40 19.38 -11.53
C ALA A 2 -1.36 18.16 -12.45
N LEU A 3 -0.33 18.11 -13.31
CA LEU A 3 0.06 16.94 -14.10
C LEU A 3 0.71 15.89 -13.18
N VAL A 4 0.62 14.60 -13.55
CA VAL A 4 1.13 13.47 -12.75
C VAL A 4 2.02 12.50 -13.54
N SER A 5 2.44 12.89 -14.75
CA SER A 5 3.24 12.02 -15.63
C SER A 5 4.61 11.69 -15.04
N LYS A 6 5.29 12.69 -14.46
CA LYS A 6 6.57 12.47 -13.76
C LYS A 6 6.37 11.66 -12.49
N THR A 7 5.31 11.97 -11.75
CA THR A 7 4.94 11.27 -10.51
C THR A 7 4.74 9.78 -10.76
N ARG A 8 3.99 9.43 -11.81
CA ARG A 8 3.83 8.06 -12.31
C ARG A 8 5.19 7.44 -12.67
N ASP A 9 6.00 8.12 -13.45
CA ASP A 9 7.29 7.56 -13.90
C ASP A 9 8.27 7.27 -12.74
N VAL A 10 8.26 8.11 -11.70
CA VAL A 10 9.04 7.89 -10.45
C VAL A 10 8.46 6.72 -9.66
N PHE A 11 7.13 6.64 -9.51
CA PHE A 11 6.47 5.50 -8.88
C PHE A 11 6.84 4.17 -9.56
N LEU A 12 6.74 4.10 -10.88
CA LEU A 12 7.11 2.91 -11.67
C LEU A 12 8.60 2.56 -11.45
N TRP A 13 9.49 3.54 -11.47
CA TRP A 13 10.90 3.29 -11.21
C TRP A 13 11.14 2.69 -9.81
N CYS A 14 10.51 3.25 -8.77
CA CYS A 14 10.61 2.73 -7.41
C CYS A 14 10.05 1.30 -7.30
N MET A 15 8.94 0.99 -7.97
CA MET A 15 8.43 -0.38 -8.04
C MET A 15 9.41 -1.35 -8.70
N SER A 16 10.12 -0.92 -9.74
CA SER A 16 11.18 -1.73 -10.37
C SER A 16 12.30 -2.06 -9.38
N VAL A 17 12.73 -1.08 -8.57
CA VAL A 17 13.75 -1.27 -7.53
C VAL A 17 13.28 -2.25 -6.45
N ILE A 18 12.02 -2.15 -6.03
CA ILE A 18 11.44 -3.07 -5.03
C ILE A 18 11.39 -4.50 -5.55
N TYR A 19 10.92 -4.71 -6.79
CA TYR A 19 10.96 -6.04 -7.40
C TYR A 19 12.38 -6.60 -7.48
N LEU A 20 13.36 -5.77 -7.86
CA LEU A 20 14.76 -6.18 -7.92
C LEU A 20 15.25 -6.67 -6.55
N PHE A 21 14.99 -5.92 -5.48
CA PHE A 21 15.35 -6.34 -4.13
C PHE A 21 14.61 -7.61 -3.69
N ALA A 22 13.32 -7.71 -3.99
CA ALA A 22 12.51 -8.87 -3.61
C ALA A 22 13.03 -10.16 -4.27
N PHE A 23 13.25 -10.15 -5.59
CA PHE A 23 13.79 -11.33 -6.30
C PHE A 23 15.24 -11.64 -5.92
N ALA A 24 16.09 -10.63 -5.77
CA ALA A 24 17.49 -10.84 -5.40
C ALA A 24 17.63 -11.40 -3.98
N SER A 25 16.86 -10.87 -3.02
CA SER A 25 16.82 -11.35 -1.65
C SER A 25 16.35 -12.79 -1.59
N TYR A 26 15.31 -13.13 -2.36
CA TYR A 26 14.75 -14.46 -2.35
C TYR A 26 15.65 -15.49 -3.06
N TYR A 27 16.30 -15.13 -4.17
CA TYR A 27 17.27 -16.00 -4.86
C TYR A 27 18.33 -16.57 -3.93
N VAL A 28 18.89 -15.73 -3.05
CA VAL A 28 19.91 -16.16 -2.08
C VAL A 28 19.33 -17.08 -0.99
N GLN A 29 18.04 -16.95 -0.69
CA GLN A 29 17.37 -17.70 0.37
C GLN A 29 16.83 -19.06 -0.08
N ILE A 30 16.57 -19.25 -1.38
CA ILE A 30 15.97 -20.49 -1.92
C ILE A 30 16.70 -21.75 -1.42
N PRO A 31 18.03 -21.90 -1.57
CA PRO A 31 18.69 -23.16 -1.22
C PRO A 31 18.54 -23.54 0.26
N GLY A 32 18.53 -22.54 1.15
CA GLY A 32 18.40 -22.76 2.59
C GLY A 32 16.96 -22.94 3.08
N LEU A 33 16.00 -22.26 2.44
CA LEU A 33 14.60 -22.28 2.89
C LEU A 33 13.75 -23.32 2.17
N LEU A 34 13.77 -23.31 0.83
CA LEU A 34 12.80 -24.00 -0.02
C LEU A 34 13.43 -25.00 -1.00
N GLY A 35 14.76 -25.04 -1.09
CA GLY A 35 15.52 -26.03 -1.85
C GLY A 35 15.29 -27.45 -1.35
N ASP A 36 15.78 -28.45 -2.08
CA ASP A 36 15.54 -29.86 -1.75
C ASP A 36 16.11 -30.28 -0.38
N ASN A 37 17.17 -29.59 0.07
CA ASN A 37 17.78 -29.74 1.40
C ASN A 37 17.43 -28.57 2.35
N GLY A 38 16.47 -27.72 1.97
CA GLY A 38 16.04 -26.57 2.75
C GLY A 38 15.18 -26.95 3.96
N ILE A 39 14.91 -25.97 4.82
CA ILE A 39 14.08 -26.16 6.03
C ILE A 39 12.68 -26.67 5.67
N LEU A 40 12.06 -26.10 4.63
CA LEU A 40 10.71 -26.45 4.18
C LEU A 40 10.68 -26.63 2.66
N PRO A 41 11.14 -27.79 2.15
CA PRO A 41 11.34 -27.98 0.71
C PRO A 41 10.07 -27.77 -0.13
N ALA A 42 10.20 -27.03 -1.22
CA ALA A 42 9.14 -26.74 -2.19
C ALA A 42 8.55 -28.01 -2.83
N ARG A 43 9.29 -29.13 -2.84
CA ARG A 43 8.80 -30.42 -3.35
C ARG A 43 7.61 -30.98 -2.56
N VAL A 44 7.45 -30.57 -1.30
CA VAL A 44 6.33 -30.99 -0.43
C VAL A 44 5.01 -30.38 -0.88
N VAL A 45 5.05 -29.18 -1.48
CA VAL A 45 3.87 -28.55 -2.06
C VAL A 45 3.43 -29.32 -3.30
N LYS A 46 2.28 -29.98 -3.21
CA LYS A 46 1.72 -30.78 -4.30
C LYS A 46 1.05 -29.88 -5.34
N LEU A 47 1.83 -29.38 -6.28
CA LEU A 47 1.30 -28.72 -7.46
C LEU A 47 0.71 -29.77 -8.41
N LYS A 48 -0.57 -29.63 -8.77
CA LYS A 48 -1.18 -30.48 -9.81
C LYS A 48 -0.52 -30.17 -11.16
N GLU A 49 -0.14 -31.21 -11.90
CA GLU A 49 0.41 -31.05 -13.25
C GLU A 49 -0.64 -30.40 -14.20
N VAL A 50 -0.16 -29.86 -15.32
CA VAL A 50 -1.00 -29.13 -16.28
C VAL A 50 -1.37 -30.08 -17.41
N ASP A 51 -2.58 -30.65 -17.37
CA ASP A 51 -3.08 -31.53 -18.44
C ASP A 51 -3.60 -30.72 -19.64
N SER A 52 -4.07 -29.48 -19.41
CA SER A 52 -4.57 -28.58 -20.46
C SER A 52 -4.34 -27.10 -20.13
N VAL A 53 -4.39 -26.23 -21.16
CA VAL A 53 -4.32 -24.76 -20.96
C VAL A 53 -5.47 -24.27 -20.07
N VAL A 54 -6.64 -24.92 -20.16
CA VAL A 54 -7.80 -24.60 -19.32
C VAL A 54 -7.52 -24.98 -17.86
N ASP A 55 -6.86 -26.11 -17.59
CA ASP A 55 -6.44 -26.53 -16.25
C ASP A 55 -5.33 -25.66 -15.65
N PHE A 56 -4.56 -24.95 -16.49
CA PHE A 56 -3.61 -23.95 -16.01
C PHE A 56 -4.36 -22.77 -15.38
N PHE A 57 -5.37 -22.23 -16.09
CA PHE A 57 -6.16 -21.07 -15.62
C PHE A 57 -7.18 -21.42 -14.53
N GLN A 58 -7.63 -22.68 -14.44
CA GLN A 58 -8.54 -23.14 -13.38
C GLN A 58 -7.82 -23.65 -12.13
N GLY A 59 -6.58 -24.12 -12.27
CA GLY A 59 -5.74 -24.62 -11.18
C GLY A 59 -5.03 -23.51 -10.41
N GLU A 60 -3.97 -23.88 -9.67
CA GLU A 60 -3.12 -22.92 -8.97
C GLU A 60 -2.34 -22.07 -9.98
N PHE A 61 -2.40 -20.74 -9.82
CA PHE A 61 -1.84 -19.75 -10.74
C PHE A 61 -0.33 -19.59 -10.49
N THR A 62 0.45 -20.59 -10.89
CA THR A 62 1.91 -20.57 -10.77
C THR A 62 2.59 -21.13 -12.02
N LEU A 63 3.60 -20.41 -12.51
CA LEU A 63 4.47 -20.82 -13.62
C LEU A 63 5.33 -22.04 -13.25
N LEU A 64 5.49 -22.34 -11.95
CA LEU A 64 6.24 -23.52 -11.50
C LEU A 64 5.62 -24.84 -11.97
N ARG A 65 4.31 -24.84 -12.23
CA ARG A 65 3.61 -25.99 -12.84
C ARG A 65 4.07 -26.30 -14.26
N LEU A 66 4.68 -25.34 -14.95
CA LEU A 66 5.19 -25.50 -16.32
C LEU A 66 6.66 -25.97 -16.35
N MET A 67 7.39 -25.88 -15.23
CA MET A 67 8.82 -26.24 -15.17
C MET A 67 9.11 -27.71 -15.51
N PRO A 68 8.25 -28.70 -15.13
CA PRO A 68 8.45 -30.09 -15.54
C PRO A 68 8.46 -30.30 -17.06
N PHE A 69 7.69 -29.50 -17.84
CA PHE A 69 7.71 -29.58 -19.31
C PHE A 69 9.05 -29.16 -19.93
N ILE A 70 9.80 -28.31 -19.22
CA ILE A 70 11.12 -27.83 -19.61
C ILE A 70 12.22 -28.78 -19.07
N GLY A 71 11.84 -29.79 -18.28
CA GLY A 71 12.78 -30.72 -17.64
C GLY A 71 13.51 -30.13 -16.42
N LEU A 72 13.00 -29.02 -15.85
CA LEU A 72 13.60 -28.37 -14.69
C LEU A 72 13.01 -28.92 -13.38
N THR A 73 13.87 -29.06 -12.37
CA THR A 73 13.42 -29.33 -10.99
C THR A 73 12.71 -28.10 -10.43
N ARG A 74 11.94 -28.27 -9.35
CA ARG A 74 11.23 -27.13 -8.73
C ARG A 74 12.18 -26.07 -8.18
N GLU A 75 13.29 -26.51 -7.58
CA GLU A 75 14.35 -25.61 -7.09
C GLU A 75 14.95 -24.78 -8.24
N THR A 76 15.45 -25.45 -9.28
CA THR A 76 16.02 -24.77 -10.46
C THR A 76 14.99 -23.90 -11.20
N GLY A 77 13.72 -24.30 -11.20
CA GLY A 77 12.61 -23.49 -11.68
C GLY A 77 12.42 -22.21 -10.87
N MET A 78 12.48 -22.26 -9.54
CA MET A 78 12.40 -21.07 -8.69
C MET A 78 13.61 -20.14 -8.91
N ASP A 79 14.81 -20.70 -9.05
CA ASP A 79 16.02 -19.93 -9.36
C ASP A 79 15.88 -19.20 -10.70
N LEU A 80 15.38 -19.90 -11.73
CA LEU A 80 15.12 -19.31 -13.05
C LEU A 80 14.11 -18.16 -12.95
N LEU A 81 12.99 -18.35 -12.24
CA LEU A 81 11.99 -17.30 -12.05
C LEU A 81 12.60 -16.06 -11.34
N CYS A 82 13.47 -16.27 -10.35
CA CYS A 82 14.16 -15.18 -9.68
C CYS A 82 15.14 -14.46 -10.59
N LEU A 83 15.96 -15.18 -11.35
CA LEU A 83 16.91 -14.59 -12.29
C LEU A 83 16.20 -13.79 -13.39
N LEU A 84 15.09 -14.30 -13.92
CA LEU A 84 14.23 -13.57 -14.86
C LEU A 84 13.62 -12.32 -14.20
N GLY A 85 13.17 -12.43 -12.95
CA GLY A 85 12.65 -11.30 -12.18
C GLY A 85 13.69 -10.22 -11.93
N ILE A 86 14.91 -10.60 -11.55
CA ILE A 86 16.08 -9.71 -11.38
C ILE A 86 16.40 -9.02 -12.70
N LEU A 87 16.50 -9.77 -13.80
CA LEU A 87 16.80 -9.20 -15.11
C LEU A 87 15.72 -8.20 -15.55
N LEU A 88 14.44 -8.60 -15.53
CA LEU A 88 13.34 -7.73 -15.97
C LEU A 88 13.22 -6.47 -15.10
N SER A 89 13.33 -6.61 -13.78
CA SER A 89 13.27 -5.46 -12.85
C SER A 89 14.45 -4.51 -13.04
N PHE A 90 15.65 -5.05 -13.28
CA PHE A 90 16.83 -4.25 -13.61
C PHE A 90 16.66 -3.50 -14.95
N LEU A 91 16.13 -4.16 -15.99
CA LEU A 91 15.84 -3.51 -17.28
C LEU A 91 14.80 -2.39 -17.11
N CYS A 92 13.73 -2.62 -16.33
CA CYS A 92 12.74 -1.59 -16.01
C CYS A 92 13.35 -0.42 -15.22
N MET A 93 14.28 -0.70 -14.31
CA MET A 93 15.00 0.31 -13.53
C MET A 93 15.85 1.21 -14.43
N VAL A 94 16.66 0.63 -15.31
CA VAL A 94 17.63 1.36 -16.15
C VAL A 94 16.98 2.01 -17.38
N MET A 95 16.02 1.33 -18.02
CA MET A 95 15.42 1.78 -19.27
C MET A 95 13.96 2.19 -19.09
N LYS A 96 13.66 3.46 -19.38
CA LYS A 96 12.28 3.97 -19.33
C LYS A 96 11.33 3.22 -20.28
N SER A 97 11.82 2.76 -21.43
CA SER A 97 11.00 2.04 -22.44
C SER A 97 10.38 0.75 -21.90
N PHE A 98 11.10 0.07 -21.00
CA PHE A 98 10.65 -1.15 -20.34
C PHE A 98 9.68 -0.90 -19.18
N ARG A 99 9.35 0.34 -18.81
CA ARG A 99 8.37 0.61 -17.74
C ARG A 99 6.95 0.64 -18.29
N ASN A 100 6.50 -0.49 -18.85
CA ASN A 100 5.18 -0.63 -19.44
C ASN A 100 4.38 -1.76 -18.76
N SER A 101 3.07 -1.82 -19.00
CA SER A 101 2.19 -2.76 -18.29
C SER A 101 2.52 -4.23 -18.56
N VAL A 102 3.13 -4.57 -19.69
CA VAL A 102 3.46 -5.96 -20.08
C VAL A 102 4.56 -6.49 -19.18
N GLU A 103 5.69 -5.79 -19.06
CA GLU A 103 6.77 -6.28 -18.21
C GLU A 103 6.44 -6.20 -16.71
N TYR A 104 5.60 -5.26 -16.24
CA TYR A 104 5.06 -5.35 -14.87
C TYR A 104 4.10 -6.54 -14.69
N SER A 105 3.35 -6.92 -15.73
CA SER A 105 2.53 -8.14 -15.68
C SER A 105 3.39 -9.39 -15.55
N PHE A 106 4.51 -9.43 -16.27
CA PHE A 106 5.49 -10.51 -16.13
C PHE A 106 6.13 -10.52 -14.74
N LEU A 107 6.59 -9.38 -14.22
CA LEU A 107 7.15 -9.30 -12.86
C LEU A 107 6.16 -9.78 -11.79
N TRP A 108 4.89 -9.37 -11.91
CA TRP A 108 3.84 -9.82 -11.01
C TRP A 108 3.58 -11.33 -11.14
N LEU A 109 3.50 -11.86 -12.37
CA LEU A 109 3.36 -13.30 -12.66
C LEU A 109 4.51 -14.14 -12.10
N LEU A 110 5.75 -13.66 -12.23
CA LEU A 110 6.92 -14.31 -11.65
C LEU A 110 6.81 -14.32 -10.13
N TYR A 111 6.43 -13.20 -9.51
CA TYR A 111 6.34 -13.08 -8.05
C TYR A 111 5.24 -13.96 -7.45
N ILE A 112 4.02 -13.94 -8.02
CA ILE A 112 2.92 -14.78 -7.54
C ILE A 112 3.22 -16.28 -7.68
N SER A 113 3.99 -16.64 -8.72
CA SER A 113 4.43 -18.03 -8.92
C SER A 113 5.32 -18.51 -7.78
N LEU A 114 6.22 -17.65 -7.29
CA LEU A 114 7.09 -17.92 -6.14
C LEU A 114 6.30 -17.91 -4.82
N TYR A 115 5.46 -16.90 -4.63
CA TYR A 115 4.58 -16.76 -3.44
C TYR A 115 3.72 -18.02 -3.23
N SER A 116 3.18 -18.60 -4.29
CA SER A 116 2.33 -19.80 -4.23
C SER A 116 3.02 -21.02 -3.60
N VAL A 117 4.35 -21.09 -3.65
CA VAL A 117 5.16 -22.20 -3.11
C VAL A 117 5.97 -21.78 -1.88
N GLY A 118 5.91 -20.49 -1.53
CA GLY A 118 6.66 -19.86 -0.45
C GLY A 118 6.32 -20.32 0.97
N GLN A 119 5.15 -20.98 1.15
CA GLN A 119 4.70 -21.54 2.42
C GLN A 119 4.79 -20.52 3.58
N THR A 120 5.23 -20.93 4.77
CA THR A 120 5.31 -20.09 5.97
C THR A 120 6.24 -18.88 5.81
N PHE A 121 7.22 -18.93 4.89
CA PHE A 121 8.18 -17.84 4.71
C PHE A 121 7.59 -16.60 4.02
N PHE A 122 6.52 -16.77 3.23
CA PHE A 122 5.80 -15.67 2.54
C PHE A 122 4.53 -15.24 3.29
N TYR A 123 4.40 -15.63 4.56
CA TYR A 123 3.20 -15.33 5.35
C TYR A 123 3.08 -13.86 5.74
N PHE A 124 4.19 -13.13 5.72
CA PHE A 124 4.26 -11.75 6.19
C PHE A 124 3.60 -10.76 5.23
N GLN A 125 3.19 -9.61 5.79
CA GLN A 125 2.38 -8.62 5.07
C GLN A 125 3.10 -7.97 3.86
N TRP A 126 4.43 -7.99 3.81
CA TRP A 126 5.17 -7.38 2.72
C TRP A 126 4.94 -8.08 1.38
N ASP A 127 4.77 -9.40 1.37
CA ASP A 127 4.59 -10.17 0.14
C ASP A 127 3.21 -9.93 -0.49
N ILE A 128 2.16 -9.96 0.34
CA ILE A 128 0.80 -9.65 -0.09
C ILE A 128 0.65 -8.18 -0.52
N LEU A 129 1.33 -7.25 0.16
CA LEU A 129 1.35 -5.85 -0.23
C LEU A 129 2.02 -5.66 -1.60
N LEU A 130 3.12 -6.38 -1.87
CA LEU A 130 3.80 -6.34 -3.17
C LEU A 130 2.95 -6.96 -4.28
N LEU A 131 2.19 -8.02 -4.00
CA LEU A 131 1.25 -8.60 -4.97
C LEU A 131 0.12 -7.62 -5.32
N GLU A 132 -0.52 -7.01 -4.32
CA GLU A 132 -1.59 -6.04 -4.54
C GLU A 132 -1.07 -4.76 -5.21
N ALA A 133 0.02 -4.17 -4.71
CA ALA A 133 0.65 -2.99 -5.31
C ALA A 133 1.18 -3.27 -6.72
N GLY A 134 1.75 -4.47 -6.93
CA GLY A 134 2.22 -4.96 -8.22
C GLY A 134 1.11 -5.06 -9.25
N PHE A 135 -0.04 -5.63 -8.87
CA PHE A 135 -1.20 -5.70 -9.75
C PHE A 135 -1.72 -4.30 -10.13
N ILE A 136 -1.82 -3.39 -9.16
CA ILE A 136 -2.21 -1.99 -9.46
C ILE A 136 -1.16 -1.32 -10.35
N THR A 137 0.12 -1.64 -10.19
CA THR A 137 1.22 -1.11 -11.02
C THR A 137 1.06 -1.48 -12.49
N ILE A 138 0.49 -2.65 -12.80
CA ILE A 138 0.12 -3.04 -14.18
C ILE A 138 -0.85 -2.01 -14.79
N LEU A 139 -1.84 -1.56 -14.00
CA LEU A 139 -2.82 -0.55 -14.45
C LEU A 139 -2.21 0.85 -14.54
N VAL A 140 -1.26 1.17 -13.66
CA VAL A 140 -0.56 2.47 -13.64
C VAL A 140 0.41 2.61 -14.82
N ALA A 141 1.04 1.51 -15.23
CA ALA A 141 2.03 1.53 -16.30
C ALA A 141 1.37 1.75 -17.68
N PRO A 142 1.99 2.54 -18.57
CA PRO A 142 1.47 2.75 -19.91
C PRO A 142 1.46 1.45 -20.71
N LEU A 143 0.41 1.20 -21.48
CA LEU A 143 0.34 0.07 -22.42
C LEU A 143 1.11 0.41 -23.71
N ASN A 144 2.44 0.43 -23.61
CA ASN A 144 3.33 0.56 -24.76
C ASN A 144 3.50 -0.82 -25.41
N MET A 145 2.53 -1.29 -26.18
CA MET A 145 2.80 -2.45 -27.02
C MET A 145 3.83 -2.04 -28.08
N TYR A 146 5.04 -2.59 -28.00
CA TYR A 146 6.13 -2.42 -28.99
C TYR A 146 5.70 -2.75 -30.43
N ILE A 147 4.54 -3.38 -30.60
CA ILE A 147 3.92 -3.77 -31.87
C ILE A 147 3.36 -2.55 -32.64
N PHE A 148 2.94 -1.49 -31.96
CA PHE A 148 2.42 -0.29 -32.63
C PHE A 148 3.48 0.82 -32.64
N PHE A 149 4.00 1.13 -33.83
CA PHE A 149 4.93 2.25 -34.14
C PHE A 149 4.37 3.66 -33.82
N TRP A 150 3.34 3.76 -32.99
CA TRP A 150 2.76 5.02 -32.55
C TRP A 150 3.49 5.44 -31.28
N LYS A 151 4.22 6.57 -31.35
CA LYS A 151 4.76 7.23 -30.16
C LYS A 151 3.62 7.40 -29.15
N THR A 152 3.64 6.62 -28.08
CA THR A 152 2.68 6.77 -26.99
C THR A 152 2.84 8.15 -26.39
N ALA A 153 1.71 8.82 -26.20
CA ALA A 153 1.69 10.15 -25.61
C ALA A 153 2.32 10.07 -24.21
N PRO A 154 3.18 11.04 -23.82
CA PRO A 154 3.84 11.02 -22.50
C PRO A 154 2.84 11.13 -21.33
N TYR A 155 1.60 11.51 -21.62
CA TYR A 155 0.52 11.76 -20.66
C TYR A 155 -0.74 11.02 -21.09
N HIS A 156 -1.38 10.30 -20.17
CA HIS A 156 -2.70 9.74 -20.36
C HIS A 156 -3.73 10.43 -19.46
N HIS A 157 -4.91 10.74 -20.00
CA HIS A 157 -5.97 11.42 -19.24
C HIS A 157 -6.44 10.62 -18.02
N HIS A 158 -6.19 9.30 -17.98
CA HIS A 158 -6.56 8.38 -16.92
C HIS A 158 -5.47 8.14 -15.85
N ASP A 159 -4.28 8.75 -15.95
CA ASP A 159 -3.17 8.55 -14.99
C ASP A 159 -3.59 8.87 -13.53
N ASN A 160 -4.49 9.83 -13.35
CA ASN A 160 -5.03 10.20 -12.04
C ASN A 160 -5.88 9.09 -11.40
N ILE A 161 -6.64 8.35 -12.21
CA ILE A 161 -7.53 7.27 -11.75
C ILE A 161 -6.68 6.10 -11.24
N THR A 162 -5.60 5.77 -11.93
CA THR A 162 -4.72 4.65 -11.55
C THR A 162 -3.88 5.00 -10.32
N LEU A 163 -3.35 6.23 -10.23
CA LEU A 163 -2.69 6.71 -9.01
C LEU A 163 -3.64 6.84 -7.81
N PHE A 164 -4.94 7.07 -8.05
CA PHE A 164 -5.93 6.99 -6.98
C PHE A 164 -6.02 5.58 -6.38
N LEU A 165 -5.88 4.50 -7.17
CA LEU A 165 -5.88 3.14 -6.63
C LEU A 165 -4.69 2.91 -5.68
N ILE A 166 -3.51 3.41 -6.04
CA ILE A 166 -2.33 3.38 -5.17
C ILE A 166 -2.56 4.19 -3.88
N LYS A 167 -3.18 5.36 -4.00
CA LYS A 167 -3.55 6.20 -2.85
C LYS A 167 -4.58 5.50 -1.94
N TRP A 168 -5.55 4.81 -2.53
CA TRP A 168 -6.54 4.02 -1.79
C TRP A 168 -5.91 2.81 -1.09
N LEU A 169 -4.97 2.12 -1.75
CA LEU A 169 -4.16 1.07 -1.12
C LEU A 169 -3.38 1.62 0.08
N LEU A 170 -2.66 2.74 -0.09
CA LEU A 170 -1.94 3.40 0.99
C LEU A 170 -2.86 3.79 2.15
N PHE A 171 -4.04 4.34 1.85
CA PHE A 171 -5.04 4.66 2.85
C PHE A 171 -5.43 3.43 3.67
N ARG A 172 -5.79 2.33 3.00
CA ARG A 172 -6.17 1.08 3.68
C ARG A 172 -5.04 0.54 4.53
N LEU A 173 -3.82 0.53 4.01
CA LEU A 173 -2.62 0.09 4.72
C LEU A 173 -2.43 0.88 6.02
N MET A 174 -2.28 2.21 5.92
CA MET A 174 -1.98 3.04 7.08
C MET A 174 -3.13 3.03 8.10
N PHE A 175 -4.37 3.18 7.63
CA PHE A 175 -5.54 3.19 8.51
C PHE A 175 -5.73 1.85 9.23
N ALA A 176 -5.53 0.73 8.54
CA ALA A 176 -5.61 -0.59 9.15
C ALA A 176 -4.50 -0.81 10.17
N SER A 177 -3.24 -0.46 9.86
CA SER A 177 -2.12 -0.56 10.80
C SER A 177 -2.39 0.21 12.09
N GLY A 178 -2.95 1.43 12.01
CA GLY A 178 -3.27 2.22 13.21
C GLY A 178 -4.46 1.69 14.00
N VAL A 179 -5.55 1.33 13.32
CA VAL A 179 -6.76 0.85 13.98
C VAL A 179 -6.53 -0.50 14.66
N VAL A 180 -5.79 -1.41 14.02
CA VAL A 180 -5.61 -2.76 14.58
C VAL A 180 -4.79 -2.74 15.88
N LYS A 181 -3.86 -1.80 16.04
CA LYS A 181 -3.17 -1.57 17.32
C LYS A 181 -4.15 -1.36 18.48
N LEU A 182 -5.25 -0.65 18.26
CA LEU A 182 -6.28 -0.43 19.29
C LEU A 182 -7.31 -1.56 19.36
N THR A 183 -7.71 -2.15 18.23
CA THR A 183 -8.66 -3.29 18.23
C THR A 183 -8.02 -4.59 18.76
N SER A 184 -6.69 -4.70 18.77
CA SER A 184 -5.95 -5.81 19.39
C SER A 184 -6.22 -5.95 20.89
N MET A 185 -6.76 -4.91 21.54
CA MET A 185 -6.99 -4.82 22.98
C MET A 185 -5.74 -4.97 23.84
N CYS A 186 -4.55 -4.89 23.23
CA CYS A 186 -3.27 -4.99 23.90
C CYS A 186 -3.10 -3.87 24.95
N PRO A 187 -2.75 -4.20 26.21
CA PRO A 187 -2.56 -3.20 27.26
C PRO A 187 -1.47 -2.17 26.96
N THR A 188 -0.40 -2.53 26.23
CA THR A 188 0.72 -1.62 25.95
C THR A 188 0.35 -0.56 24.92
N TRP A 189 -0.40 -0.92 23.88
CA TRP A 189 -0.98 0.01 22.90
C TRP A 189 -1.96 0.98 23.57
N TRP A 190 -2.89 0.47 24.37
CA TRP A 190 -3.84 1.30 25.14
C TRP A 190 -3.15 2.15 26.23
N GLY A 191 -2.06 1.68 26.80
CA GLY A 191 -1.26 2.37 27.81
C GLY A 191 -0.23 3.36 27.24
N LEU A 192 -0.13 3.47 25.90
CA LEU A 192 0.89 4.24 25.17
C LEU A 192 2.34 3.81 25.48
N THR A 193 2.56 2.59 25.99
CA THR A 193 3.89 2.06 26.31
C THR A 193 4.41 1.05 25.30
N ALA A 194 3.73 0.85 24.17
CA ALA A 194 4.11 -0.15 23.17
C ALA A 194 5.56 0.02 22.68
N LEU A 195 6.00 1.26 22.43
CA LEU A 195 7.38 1.53 21.96
C LEU A 195 8.47 1.24 23.01
N ASN A 196 8.12 1.06 24.28
CA ASN A 196 9.09 0.61 25.28
C ASN A 196 9.54 -0.83 25.01
N TYR A 197 8.65 -1.65 24.45
CA TYR A 197 8.93 -3.06 24.15
C TYR A 197 9.27 -3.24 22.66
N HIS A 198 8.62 -2.49 21.78
CA HIS A 198 8.78 -2.65 20.33
C HIS A 198 10.23 -2.71 19.85
N PHE A 199 11.10 -1.81 20.33
CA PHE A 199 12.48 -1.75 19.88
C PHE A 199 13.32 -2.99 20.24
N GLU A 200 12.92 -3.74 21.28
CA GLU A 200 13.56 -4.99 21.69
C GLU A 200 12.99 -6.22 20.98
N SER A 201 11.71 -6.17 20.59
CA SER A 201 10.94 -7.30 20.09
C SER A 201 10.70 -7.30 18.57
N GLN A 202 10.97 -6.19 17.88
CA GLN A 202 10.77 -6.04 16.44
C GLN A 202 11.67 -6.96 15.60
N CYS A 203 11.34 -7.12 14.32
CA CYS A 203 12.12 -7.93 13.38
C CYS A 203 13.51 -7.33 13.14
N ILE A 204 14.56 -8.13 13.42
CA ILE A 204 15.97 -7.81 13.16
C ILE A 204 16.29 -6.34 13.55
N PRO A 205 16.28 -6.02 14.85
CA PRO A 205 16.50 -4.66 15.32
C PRO A 205 17.89 -4.17 14.92
N THR A 206 17.99 -2.92 14.48
CA THR A 206 19.27 -2.30 14.13
C THR A 206 19.98 -1.80 15.40
N GLN A 207 21.22 -1.33 15.25
CA GLN A 207 21.93 -0.67 16.35
C GLN A 207 21.18 0.57 16.88
N LEU A 208 20.42 1.27 16.04
CA LEU A 208 19.65 2.44 16.48
C LEU A 208 18.46 2.05 17.36
N ALA A 209 17.92 0.83 17.20
CA ALA A 209 16.87 0.30 18.07
C ALA A 209 17.29 0.34 19.55
N TRP A 210 18.55 -0.01 19.82
CA TRP A 210 19.08 0.00 21.19
C TRP A 210 19.09 1.42 21.78
N PHE A 211 19.58 2.41 21.02
CA PHE A 211 19.57 3.80 21.47
C PHE A 211 18.16 4.37 21.65
N THR A 212 17.24 4.00 20.75
CA THR A 212 15.84 4.45 20.81
C THR A 212 15.07 3.81 21.96
N HIS A 213 15.35 2.54 22.28
CA HIS A 213 14.80 1.84 23.45
C HIS A 213 15.13 2.55 24.77
N HIS A 214 16.33 3.14 24.89
CA HIS A 214 16.77 3.87 26.09
C HIS A 214 16.32 5.33 26.14
N LEU A 215 15.48 5.79 25.20
CA LEU A 215 14.92 7.14 25.28
C LEU A 215 14.00 7.30 26.50
N PRO A 216 13.85 8.52 27.04
CA PRO A 216 12.95 8.76 28.16
C PRO A 216 11.52 8.28 27.86
N ASN A 217 10.90 7.61 28.84
CA ASN A 217 9.54 7.05 28.71
C ASN A 217 8.49 8.04 28.19
N TRP A 218 8.59 9.32 28.57
CA TRP A 218 7.64 10.34 28.09
C TRP A 218 7.75 10.56 26.57
N LEU A 219 8.95 10.46 26.01
CA LEU A 219 9.20 10.61 24.58
C LEU A 219 8.67 9.39 23.82
N LEU A 220 8.90 8.19 24.35
CA LEU A 220 8.36 6.95 23.76
C LEU A 220 6.82 6.94 23.74
N ARG A 221 6.18 7.37 24.83
CA ARG A 221 4.71 7.52 24.87
C ARG A 221 4.18 8.58 23.91
N LEU A 222 4.92 9.68 23.76
CA LEU A 222 4.61 10.72 22.79
C LEU A 222 4.75 10.17 21.36
N SER A 223 5.78 9.38 21.07
CA SER A 223 5.98 8.71 19.79
C SER A 223 4.82 7.77 19.45
N VAL A 224 4.33 6.96 20.41
CA VAL A 224 3.11 6.14 20.20
C VAL A 224 1.90 7.01 19.82
N THR A 225 1.75 8.16 20.50
CA THR A 225 0.67 9.11 20.18
C THR A 225 0.81 9.64 18.75
N PHE A 226 2.02 10.00 18.32
CA PHE A 226 2.27 10.43 16.95
C PHE A 226 2.06 9.30 15.93
N THR A 227 2.41 8.06 16.25
CA THR A 227 2.08 6.89 15.40
C THR A 227 0.58 6.83 15.17
N TYR A 228 -0.26 6.97 16.21
CA TYR A 228 -1.71 7.03 16.02
C TYR A 228 -2.17 8.23 15.18
N MET A 229 -1.58 9.41 15.37
CA MET A 229 -1.90 10.58 14.53
C MET A 229 -1.59 10.30 13.06
N ILE A 230 -0.43 9.73 12.77
CA ILE A 230 0.05 9.46 11.41
C ILE A 230 -0.75 8.33 10.75
N GLU A 231 -1.08 7.27 11.49
CA GLU A 231 -1.72 6.09 10.94
C GLU A 231 -3.26 6.18 10.93
N ILE A 232 -3.90 6.87 11.88
CA ILE A 232 -5.36 6.94 11.95
C ILE A 232 -5.90 8.24 11.34
N PHE A 233 -5.32 9.39 11.68
CA PHE A 233 -5.92 10.69 11.35
C PHE A 233 -5.37 11.30 10.05
N LEU A 234 -4.06 11.25 9.84
CA LEU A 234 -3.44 11.82 8.63
C LEU A 234 -3.83 11.12 7.30
N PRO A 235 -4.23 9.83 7.25
CA PRO A 235 -4.66 9.22 5.99
C PRO A 235 -5.90 9.88 5.39
N PHE A 236 -6.79 10.48 6.19
CA PHE A 236 -7.93 11.22 5.67
C PHE A 236 -7.52 12.40 4.78
N LEU A 237 -6.36 13.00 5.05
CA LEU A 237 -5.84 14.11 4.26
C LEU A 237 -5.28 13.67 2.90
N PHE A 238 -5.10 12.35 2.65
CA PHE A 238 -4.68 11.84 1.34
C PHE A 238 -5.65 12.25 0.23
N PHE A 239 -6.95 12.31 0.55
CA PHE A 239 -8.03 12.69 -0.37
C PHE A 239 -8.30 14.20 -0.39
N SER A 240 -7.54 15.01 0.34
CA SER A 240 -7.70 16.46 0.34
C SER A 240 -7.28 17.07 -1.00
N SER A 241 -8.10 17.98 -1.53
CA SER A 241 -7.75 18.80 -2.70
C SER A 241 -6.71 19.87 -2.39
N ILE A 242 -6.46 20.15 -1.11
CA ILE A 242 -5.51 21.15 -0.63
C ILE A 242 -4.11 20.54 -0.57
N ARG A 243 -3.21 21.07 -1.43
CA ARG A 243 -1.84 20.57 -1.57
C ARG A 243 -1.07 20.51 -0.25
N HIS A 244 -1.15 21.56 0.58
CA HIS A 244 -0.39 21.64 1.83
C HIS A 244 -0.76 20.53 2.82
N LEU A 245 -2.05 20.18 2.92
CA LEU A 245 -2.52 19.10 3.79
C LEU A 245 -2.07 17.73 3.28
N ARG A 246 -2.12 17.50 1.97
CA ARG A 246 -1.55 16.29 1.35
C ARG A 246 -0.04 16.17 1.59
N MET A 247 0.71 17.27 1.44
CA MET A 247 2.14 17.29 1.66
C MET A 247 2.52 17.02 3.12
N LEU A 248 1.74 17.56 4.08
CA LEU A 248 1.89 17.23 5.50
C LEU A 248 1.82 15.72 5.71
N SER A 249 0.77 15.08 5.19
CA SER A 249 0.62 13.63 5.30
C SER A 249 1.74 12.88 4.58
N PHE A 250 2.13 13.30 3.37
CA PHE A 250 3.26 12.70 2.66
C PHE A 250 4.54 12.69 3.51
N TYR A 251 4.95 13.84 4.05
CA TYR A 251 6.16 13.93 4.84
C TYR A 251 6.06 13.16 6.16
N ALA A 252 4.89 13.18 6.81
CA ALA A 252 4.67 12.44 8.04
C ALA A 252 4.74 10.92 7.82
N GLN A 253 4.13 10.41 6.75
CA GLN A 253 4.22 9.00 6.39
C GLN A 253 5.66 8.60 6.05
N VAL A 254 6.34 9.37 5.20
CA VAL A 254 7.74 9.09 4.84
C VAL A 254 8.65 9.14 6.06
N LEU A 255 8.45 10.12 6.96
CA LEU A 255 9.21 10.20 8.21
C LEU A 255 9.00 8.96 9.07
N LEU A 256 7.75 8.52 9.25
CA LEU A 256 7.44 7.29 9.98
C LEU A 256 8.20 6.12 9.36
N GLN A 257 8.04 5.87 8.06
CA GLN A 257 8.69 4.74 7.38
C GLN A 257 10.24 4.79 7.47
N ILE A 258 10.85 5.99 7.39
CA ILE A 258 12.30 6.15 7.58
C ILE A 258 12.71 5.78 9.00
N MET A 259 11.98 6.22 10.02
CA MET A 259 12.30 5.86 11.40
C MET A 259 12.22 4.36 11.61
N ILE A 260 11.21 3.69 11.05
CA ILE A 260 11.07 2.23 11.09
C ILE A 260 12.25 1.55 10.41
N ILE A 261 12.68 1.99 9.22
CA ILE A 261 13.87 1.45 8.52
C ILE A 261 15.12 1.61 9.38
N LEU A 262 15.27 2.76 10.04
CA LEU A 262 16.44 3.05 10.85
C LEU A 262 16.49 2.20 12.11
N THR A 263 15.35 1.77 12.67
CA THR A 263 15.28 0.98 13.90
C THR A 263 15.08 -0.52 13.68
N GLY A 264 14.51 -0.96 12.56
CA GLY A 264 14.21 -2.37 12.30
C GLY A 264 14.25 -2.73 10.82
N ASN A 265 14.38 -4.02 10.52
CA ASN A 265 14.41 -4.51 9.15
C ASN A 265 13.17 -5.36 8.86
N TYR A 266 12.28 -4.76 8.05
CA TYR A 266 11.02 -5.35 7.57
C TYR A 266 11.09 -5.67 6.08
N ASN A 267 12.24 -6.18 5.62
CA ASN A 267 12.51 -6.48 4.22
C ASN A 267 12.30 -5.23 3.34
N PHE A 268 11.49 -5.31 2.29
CA PHE A 268 11.17 -4.18 1.40
C PHE A 268 9.86 -3.45 1.79
N PHE A 269 9.21 -3.81 2.90
CA PHE A 269 7.90 -3.26 3.30
C PHE A 269 7.90 -1.74 3.37
N ASN A 270 8.82 -1.16 4.15
CA ASN A 270 8.87 0.28 4.38
C ASN A 270 9.22 1.05 3.09
N LEU A 271 10.10 0.50 2.25
CA LEU A 271 10.43 1.07 0.94
C LEU A 271 9.23 1.04 -0.01
N LEU A 272 8.44 -0.03 0.04
CA LEU A 272 7.19 -0.15 -0.70
C LEU A 272 6.17 0.87 -0.20
N THR A 273 5.99 1.04 1.11
CA THR A 273 5.09 2.06 1.67
C THR A 273 5.52 3.48 1.29
N ILE A 274 6.82 3.80 1.31
CA ILE A 274 7.35 5.08 0.80
C ILE A 274 7.04 5.25 -0.70
N THR A 275 7.14 4.18 -1.48
CA THR A 275 6.79 4.19 -2.91
C THR A 275 5.30 4.47 -3.11
N LEU A 276 4.42 3.88 -2.32
CA LEU A 276 2.97 4.17 -2.34
C LEU A 276 2.69 5.64 -1.98
N CYS A 277 3.48 6.25 -1.08
CA CYS A 277 3.36 7.67 -0.72
C CYS A 277 3.58 8.62 -1.92
N ILE A 278 4.25 8.19 -2.98
CA ILE A 278 4.42 8.99 -4.22
C ILE A 278 3.06 9.35 -4.83
N SER A 279 2.02 8.54 -4.63
CA SER A 279 0.64 8.87 -5.07
C SER A 279 0.04 10.12 -4.41
N LEU A 280 0.67 10.64 -3.34
CA LEU A 280 0.26 11.85 -2.64
C LEU A 280 0.88 13.12 -3.23
N VAL A 281 1.94 13.02 -4.03
CA VAL A 281 2.61 14.17 -4.66
C VAL A 281 2.12 14.39 -6.09
N ASP A 282 2.56 15.47 -6.73
CA ASP A 282 2.28 15.77 -8.14
C ASP A 282 3.58 16.20 -8.85
N ASP A 283 3.51 16.44 -10.17
CA ASP A 283 4.73 16.74 -10.95
C ASP A 283 5.46 18.01 -10.51
N ASP A 284 4.75 18.95 -9.85
CA ASP A 284 5.35 20.17 -9.33
C ASP A 284 6.27 19.91 -8.13
N PHE A 285 6.10 18.79 -7.43
CA PHE A 285 7.03 18.34 -6.39
C PHE A 285 8.43 18.07 -6.94
N PHE A 286 8.53 17.57 -8.18
CA PHE A 286 9.81 17.21 -8.82
C PHE A 286 10.41 18.33 -9.69
N LYS A 287 9.71 19.46 -9.85
CA LYS A 287 10.25 20.61 -10.62
C LYS A 287 11.18 21.43 -9.74
N LYS A 288 12.34 21.84 -10.28
CA LYS A 288 13.18 22.86 -9.63
C LYS A 288 12.36 24.15 -9.48
N ARG A 289 12.45 24.78 -8.30
CA ARG A 289 11.65 25.93 -7.80
C ARG A 289 11.57 27.16 -8.73
N ALA A 290 12.23 27.17 -9.87
CA ALA A 290 12.45 28.33 -10.74
C ALA A 290 11.43 28.51 -11.88
N SER A 291 10.50 27.58 -12.12
CA SER A 291 9.56 27.74 -13.26
C SER A 291 8.12 27.36 -12.92
N HIS A 292 7.46 28.16 -12.08
CA HIS A 292 6.04 28.44 -12.27
C HIS A 292 5.56 29.62 -11.44
N SER A 293 4.92 30.58 -12.10
CA SER A 293 3.84 31.34 -11.48
C SER A 293 2.67 30.37 -11.25
N PRO A 294 2.21 30.16 -10.01
CA PRO A 294 1.00 29.37 -9.79
C PRO A 294 -0.15 30.02 -10.55
N GLU A 295 -1.00 29.22 -11.21
CA GLU A 295 -2.30 29.72 -11.69
C GLU A 295 -2.95 30.48 -10.54
N ALA A 296 -3.20 31.78 -10.73
CA ALA A 296 -3.72 32.62 -9.67
C ALA A 296 -5.11 32.11 -9.27
N LYS A 297 -5.16 31.33 -8.18
CA LYS A 297 -6.45 30.93 -7.59
C LYS A 297 -7.21 32.21 -7.24
N SER A 298 -8.51 32.21 -7.55
CA SER A 298 -9.43 33.25 -7.09
C SER A 298 -9.23 33.50 -5.59
N PHE A 299 -9.32 34.77 -5.18
CA PHE A 299 -9.16 35.18 -3.79
C PHE A 299 -10.02 34.32 -2.85
N TRP A 300 -11.29 34.09 -3.20
CA TRP A 300 -12.21 33.26 -2.42
C TRP A 300 -11.76 31.81 -2.26
N ASN A 301 -11.18 31.20 -3.31
CA ASN A 301 -10.64 29.85 -3.22
C ASN A 301 -9.43 29.79 -2.28
N ARG A 302 -8.59 30.83 -2.26
CA ARG A 302 -7.46 30.92 -1.33
C ARG A 302 -7.93 31.07 0.11
N VAL A 303 -8.93 31.90 0.36
CA VAL A 303 -9.52 32.07 1.70
C VAL A 303 -10.15 30.77 2.18
N ALA A 304 -10.92 30.09 1.33
CA ALA A 304 -11.51 28.79 1.65
C ALA A 304 -10.44 27.73 1.98
N ASP A 305 -9.38 27.62 1.16
CA ASP A 305 -8.26 26.71 1.42
C ASP A 305 -7.60 26.99 2.79
N TRP A 306 -7.40 28.26 3.15
CA TRP A 306 -6.84 28.67 4.44
C TRP A 306 -7.76 28.33 5.61
N ILE A 307 -9.06 28.62 5.51
CA ILE A 307 -10.04 28.29 6.55
C ILE A 307 -10.05 26.78 6.79
N ILE A 308 -10.15 25.97 5.72
CA ILE A 308 -10.14 24.51 5.84
C ILE A 308 -8.83 24.03 6.48
N THR A 309 -7.69 24.59 6.08
CA THR A 309 -6.38 24.23 6.64
C THR A 309 -6.33 24.53 8.14
N ILE A 310 -6.80 25.70 8.57
CA ILE A 310 -6.86 26.08 9.99
C ILE A 310 -7.78 25.13 10.75
N VAL A 311 -8.98 24.85 10.22
CA VAL A 311 -9.93 23.92 10.84
C VAL A 311 -9.31 22.53 11.01
N VAL A 312 -8.59 22.02 10.01
CA VAL A 312 -7.90 20.74 10.10
C VAL A 312 -6.82 20.77 11.18
N TYR A 313 -5.99 21.81 11.24
CA TYR A 313 -4.96 21.90 12.28
C TYR A 313 -5.54 22.04 13.69
N VAL A 314 -6.60 22.83 13.85
CA VAL A 314 -7.33 22.95 15.12
C VAL A 314 -7.93 21.60 15.50
N PHE A 315 -8.49 20.85 14.55
CA PHE A 315 -9.02 19.52 14.80
C PHE A 315 -7.93 18.52 15.21
N LEU A 316 -6.79 18.49 14.52
CA LEU A 316 -5.66 17.62 14.89
C LEU A 316 -5.10 17.98 16.27
N GLY A 317 -5.00 19.28 16.59
CA GLY A 317 -4.63 19.77 17.91
C GLY A 317 -5.64 19.39 18.99
N TYR A 318 -6.94 19.51 18.69
CA TYR A 318 -8.03 19.07 19.56
C TYR A 318 -7.93 17.57 19.85
N VAL A 319 -7.68 16.74 18.83
CA VAL A 319 -7.50 15.29 19.01
C VAL A 319 -6.33 15.00 19.96
N LEU A 320 -5.18 15.65 19.77
CA LEU A 320 -4.01 15.48 20.62
C LEU A 320 -4.27 15.88 22.08
N VAL A 321 -4.96 17.01 22.31
CA VAL A 321 -5.20 17.53 23.66
C VAL A 321 -6.32 16.76 24.36
N VAL A 322 -7.41 16.45 23.66
CA VAL A 322 -8.62 15.87 24.26
C VAL A 322 -8.57 14.35 24.30
N TYR A 323 -8.22 13.68 23.19
CA TYR A 323 -8.23 12.22 23.14
C TYR A 323 -6.95 11.58 23.68
N PHE A 324 -5.80 12.28 23.62
CA PHE A 324 -4.52 11.79 24.13
C PHE A 324 -4.00 12.52 25.38
N THR A 325 -4.82 13.41 25.96
CA THR A 325 -4.58 14.12 27.23
C THR A 325 -3.15 14.64 27.38
N LEU A 326 -2.66 15.37 26.38
CA LEU A 326 -1.30 15.92 26.43
C LEU A 326 -1.20 16.99 27.55
N ARG A 327 -0.60 16.63 28.69
CA ARG A 327 -0.38 17.53 29.82
C ARG A 327 1.11 17.69 30.12
N LEU A 328 1.52 18.91 30.42
CA LEU A 328 2.87 19.20 30.91
C LEU A 328 3.00 18.68 32.35
N GLY A 329 4.08 17.94 32.60
CA GLY A 329 4.43 17.45 33.92
C GLY A 329 4.94 18.56 34.84
N PRO A 330 5.02 18.29 36.16
CA PRO A 330 5.55 19.26 37.12
C PRO A 330 6.99 19.65 36.72
N GLY A 331 7.26 20.95 36.59
CA GLY A 331 8.57 21.48 36.23
C GLY A 331 8.86 21.60 34.72
N TYR A 332 7.86 21.41 33.84
CA TYR A 332 8.01 21.54 32.36
C TYR A 332 9.01 20.57 31.70
N THR A 333 9.51 19.58 32.43
CA THR A 333 10.56 18.65 31.95
C THR A 333 10.03 17.32 31.41
N SER A 334 8.75 17.00 31.58
CA SER A 334 8.14 15.75 31.10
C SER A 334 6.74 15.98 30.53
N LEU A 335 6.35 15.19 29.53
CA LEU A 335 5.00 15.16 28.99
C LEU A 335 4.25 13.92 29.50
N LYS A 336 3.04 14.11 30.01
CA LYS A 336 2.12 13.02 30.34
C LYS A 336 1.10 12.91 29.21
N THR A 337 1.08 11.74 28.56
CA THR A 337 0.08 11.36 27.55
C THR A 337 -0.70 10.15 28.03
N GLN A 338 -2.02 10.16 27.81
CA GLN A 338 -2.93 9.08 28.16
C GLN A 338 -4.14 9.08 27.22
N ILE A 339 -4.61 7.89 26.85
CA ILE A 339 -5.85 7.75 26.08
C ILE A 339 -7.05 8.13 26.97
N ALA A 340 -7.85 9.10 26.52
CA ALA A 340 -8.99 9.66 27.25
C ALA A 340 -10.33 9.04 26.89
N PHE A 341 -10.37 8.13 25.91
CA PHE A 341 -11.59 7.47 25.44
C PHE A 341 -11.61 6.00 25.84
N THR A 342 -12.81 5.44 25.94
CA THR A 342 -13.00 4.03 26.33
C THR A 342 -12.90 3.09 25.11
N LYS A 343 -12.63 1.81 25.38
CA LYS A 343 -12.64 0.74 24.36
C LYS A 343 -13.98 0.66 23.61
N LYS A 344 -15.10 0.87 24.32
CA LYS A 344 -16.44 0.87 23.73
C LYS A 344 -16.66 2.08 22.82
N GLU A 345 -16.30 3.28 23.29
CA GLU A 345 -16.37 4.51 22.48
C GLU A 345 -15.55 4.39 21.20
N PHE A 346 -14.37 3.78 21.28
CA PHE A 346 -13.54 3.51 20.10
C PHE A 346 -14.23 2.56 19.13
N SER A 347 -14.79 1.44 19.60
CA SER A 347 -15.52 0.49 18.76
C SER A 347 -16.73 1.15 18.09
N ASP A 348 -17.49 1.96 18.84
CA ASP A 348 -18.66 2.67 18.34
C ASP A 348 -18.28 3.75 17.31
N LEU A 349 -17.15 4.43 17.52
CA LEU A 349 -16.59 5.38 16.57
C LEU A 349 -16.13 4.67 15.29
N LEU A 350 -15.41 3.56 15.43
CA LEU A 350 -14.90 2.78 14.30
C LEU A 350 -16.03 2.28 13.39
N ALA A 351 -17.11 1.75 13.99
CA ALA A 351 -18.30 1.30 13.26
C ALA A 351 -19.00 2.43 12.46
N LYS A 352 -18.81 3.70 12.85
CA LYS A 352 -19.30 4.87 12.11
C LYS A 352 -18.29 5.35 11.07
N VAL A 353 -17.01 5.33 11.39
CA VAL A 353 -15.93 5.86 10.56
C VAL A 353 -15.67 4.98 9.34
N VAL A 354 -15.69 3.64 9.49
CA VAL A 354 -15.41 2.71 8.38
C VAL A 354 -16.38 2.88 7.20
N PRO A 355 -17.71 3.03 7.38
CA PRO A 355 -18.59 3.37 6.27
C PRO A 355 -18.28 4.75 5.65
N ILE A 356 -17.98 5.75 6.48
CA ILE A 356 -17.68 7.12 6.02
C ILE A 356 -16.43 7.13 5.12
N THR A 357 -15.38 6.39 5.48
CA THR A 357 -14.15 6.31 4.67
C THR A 357 -14.40 5.65 3.32
N ILE A 358 -15.30 4.67 3.24
CA ILE A 358 -15.73 4.07 1.96
C ILE A 358 -16.42 5.11 1.09
N TYR A 359 -17.33 5.91 1.67
CA TYR A 359 -17.98 7.00 0.92
C TYR A 359 -16.98 8.06 0.46
N ILE A 360 -16.03 8.46 1.32
CA ILE A 360 -14.96 9.40 0.94
C ILE A 360 -14.14 8.84 -0.23
N GLY A 361 -13.74 7.57 -0.17
CA GLY A 361 -13.01 6.89 -1.24
C GLY A 361 -13.82 6.83 -2.55
N ALA A 362 -15.10 6.46 -2.48
CA ALA A 362 -15.97 6.37 -3.65
C ALA A 362 -16.21 7.74 -4.30
N VAL A 363 -16.45 8.78 -3.51
CA VAL A 363 -16.60 10.15 -4.00
C VAL A 363 -15.30 10.65 -4.62
N ALA A 364 -14.15 10.41 -3.97
CA ALA A 364 -12.85 10.80 -4.49
C ALA A 364 -12.52 10.10 -5.83
N LEU A 365 -12.81 8.80 -5.95
CA LEU A 365 -12.69 8.08 -7.23
C LEU A 365 -13.60 8.69 -8.31
N GLY A 366 -14.87 8.96 -7.97
CA GLY A 366 -15.83 9.56 -8.89
C GLY A 366 -15.40 10.94 -9.38
N ILE A 367 -14.82 11.76 -8.50
CA ILE A 367 -14.24 13.06 -8.85
C ILE A 367 -13.06 12.90 -9.82
N GLU A 368 -12.12 11.98 -9.57
CA GLU A 368 -10.99 11.75 -10.48
C GLU A 368 -11.45 11.26 -11.86
N VAL A 369 -12.44 10.35 -11.90
CA VAL A 369 -13.05 9.88 -13.16
C VAL A 369 -13.69 11.04 -13.92
N LEU A 370 -14.50 11.86 -13.25
CA LEU A 370 -15.14 13.03 -13.87
C LEU A 370 -14.10 14.02 -14.42
N ILE A 371 -13.05 14.30 -13.65
CA ILE A 371 -11.95 15.18 -14.05
C ILE A 371 -11.23 14.61 -15.29
N SER A 372 -10.96 13.30 -15.32
CA SER A 372 -10.34 12.63 -16.46
C SER A 372 -11.19 12.74 -17.73
N PHE A 373 -12.52 12.60 -17.63
CA PHE A 373 -13.42 12.82 -18.77
C PHE A 373 -13.41 14.27 -19.25
N VAL A 374 -13.49 15.24 -18.32
CA VAL A 374 -13.44 16.67 -18.66
C VAL A 374 -12.12 17.03 -19.36
N ARG A 375 -10.98 16.49 -18.90
CA ARG A 375 -9.67 16.69 -19.54
C ARG A 375 -9.61 16.07 -20.93
N CYS A 376 -10.08 14.84 -21.07
CA CYS A 376 -10.15 14.15 -22.36
C CYS A 376 -10.91 15.01 -23.40
N TRP A 377 -12.07 15.54 -23.03
CA TRP A 377 -12.90 16.34 -23.95
C TRP A 377 -12.38 17.74 -24.23
N LYS A 378 -11.66 18.36 -23.29
CA LYS A 378 -11.08 19.69 -23.47
C LYS A 378 -9.77 19.67 -24.26
N ASN A 379 -8.91 18.68 -24.02
CA ASN A 379 -7.54 18.69 -24.52
C ASN A 379 -7.37 17.97 -25.87
N GLU A 380 -8.21 16.96 -26.18
CA GLU A 380 -8.10 16.24 -27.45
C GLU A 380 -8.72 17.02 -28.62
N LYS A 381 -8.04 17.01 -29.76
CA LYS A 381 -8.54 17.62 -31.01
C LYS A 381 -9.15 16.55 -31.91
N GLY A 382 -10.33 16.83 -32.45
CA GLY A 382 -11.07 15.94 -33.36
C GLY A 382 -11.97 14.93 -32.63
N LEU A 383 -13.12 14.62 -33.25
CA LEU A 383 -14.15 13.75 -32.67
C LEU A 383 -13.64 12.32 -32.43
N LEU A 384 -12.92 11.74 -33.39
CA LEU A 384 -12.44 10.36 -33.32
C LEU A 384 -11.45 10.13 -32.17
N ARG A 385 -10.51 11.06 -31.96
CA ARG A 385 -9.56 11.02 -30.84
C ARG A 385 -10.25 11.21 -29.49
N LYS A 386 -11.23 12.12 -29.42
CA LYS A 386 -12.07 12.28 -28.22
C LYS A 386 -12.80 10.99 -27.86
N LEU A 387 -13.41 10.33 -28.85
CA LEU A 387 -14.12 9.06 -28.63
C LEU A 387 -13.15 7.95 -28.19
N LEU A 388 -12.04 7.75 -28.89
CA LEU A 388 -11.06 6.72 -28.55
C LEU A 388 -10.45 6.94 -27.14
N SER A 389 -10.04 8.16 -26.81
CA SER A 389 -9.52 8.50 -25.48
C SER A 389 -10.59 8.37 -24.40
N SER A 390 -11.86 8.66 -24.72
CA SER A 390 -12.98 8.45 -23.78
C SER A 390 -13.21 6.97 -23.50
N VAL A 391 -13.13 6.09 -24.51
CA VAL A 391 -13.19 4.63 -24.32
C VAL A 391 -12.07 4.16 -23.39
N GLY A 392 -10.84 4.66 -23.59
CA GLY A 392 -9.71 4.34 -22.71
C GLY A 392 -9.94 4.79 -21.26
N VAL A 393 -10.45 6.01 -21.05
CA VAL A 393 -10.82 6.51 -19.71
C VAL A 393 -11.92 5.65 -19.08
N THR A 394 -12.96 5.28 -19.85
CA THR A 394 -14.04 4.40 -19.37
C THR A 394 -13.52 3.04 -18.95
N LEU A 395 -12.66 2.40 -19.75
CA LEU A 395 -12.08 1.10 -19.42
C LEU A 395 -11.31 1.15 -18.09
N VAL A 396 -10.43 2.14 -17.94
CA VAL A 396 -9.64 2.31 -16.71
C VAL A 396 -10.54 2.66 -15.51
N ALA A 397 -11.58 3.48 -15.71
CA ALA A 397 -12.54 3.80 -14.66
C ALA A 397 -13.32 2.56 -14.19
N VAL A 398 -13.73 1.68 -15.11
CA VAL A 398 -14.41 0.42 -14.77
C VAL A 398 -13.47 -0.51 -14.00
N LEU A 399 -12.23 -0.69 -14.47
CA LEU A 399 -11.23 -1.49 -13.77
C LEU A 399 -10.93 -0.94 -12.37
N ALA A 400 -10.79 0.38 -12.24
CA ALA A 400 -10.58 1.05 -10.96
C ALA A 400 -11.79 0.89 -10.01
N ALA A 401 -13.02 0.98 -10.53
CA ALA A 401 -14.22 0.76 -9.73
C ALA A 401 -14.32 -0.70 -9.24
N ILE A 402 -13.96 -1.67 -10.08
CA ILE A 402 -13.92 -3.09 -9.70
C ILE A 402 -12.86 -3.32 -8.62
N MET A 403 -11.63 -2.82 -8.82
CA MET A 403 -10.55 -2.91 -7.85
C MET A 403 -10.92 -2.28 -6.51
N PHE A 404 -11.49 -1.06 -6.55
CA PHE A 404 -11.98 -0.38 -5.36
C PHE A 404 -13.04 -1.22 -4.65
N ALA A 405 -14.05 -1.70 -5.37
CA ALA A 405 -15.14 -2.50 -4.80
C ALA A 405 -14.63 -3.78 -4.14
N ILE A 406 -13.80 -4.58 -4.84
CA ILE A 406 -13.29 -5.85 -4.29
C ILE A 406 -12.46 -5.59 -3.04
N SER A 407 -11.67 -4.50 -3.02
CA SER A 407 -10.84 -4.14 -1.87
C SER A 407 -11.64 -3.74 -0.61
N LEU A 408 -12.95 -3.48 -0.73
CA LEU A 408 -13.81 -3.19 0.42
C LEU A 408 -14.01 -4.42 1.31
N VAL A 409 -13.95 -5.63 0.74
CA VAL A 409 -14.11 -6.88 1.51
C VAL A 409 -13.01 -7.01 2.57
N PRO A 410 -11.70 -6.96 2.21
CA PRO A 410 -10.66 -7.03 3.21
C PRO A 410 -10.56 -5.77 4.07
N TYR A 411 -10.89 -4.59 3.53
CA TYR A 411 -10.87 -3.33 4.29
C TYR A 411 -11.89 -3.33 5.44
N THR A 412 -13.12 -3.77 5.17
CA THR A 412 -14.17 -3.79 6.20
C THR A 412 -13.98 -4.88 7.23
N ALA A 413 -13.03 -5.81 7.07
CA ALA A 413 -12.75 -6.85 8.06
C ALA A 413 -12.29 -6.27 9.42
N ILE A 414 -11.84 -5.02 9.45
CA ILE A 414 -11.48 -4.28 10.66
C ILE A 414 -12.72 -3.99 11.54
N ASP A 415 -13.92 -3.95 10.95
CA ASP A 415 -15.19 -3.82 11.67
C ASP A 415 -16.23 -4.86 11.19
N VAL A 416 -16.54 -5.82 12.05
CA VAL A 416 -17.49 -6.91 11.78
C VAL A 416 -18.86 -6.38 11.33
N GLY A 417 -19.32 -5.27 11.92
CA GLY A 417 -20.60 -4.65 11.58
C GLY A 417 -20.64 -4.17 10.14
N SER A 418 -19.61 -3.45 9.69
CA SER A 418 -19.49 -2.97 8.32
C SER A 418 -19.27 -4.11 7.31
N ASN A 419 -18.47 -5.12 7.66
CA ASN A 419 -18.26 -6.27 6.77
C ASN A 419 -19.57 -7.03 6.52
N SER A 420 -20.41 -7.21 7.55
CA SER A 420 -21.69 -7.91 7.41
C SER A 420 -22.66 -7.24 6.43
N LYS A 421 -22.59 -5.90 6.31
CA LYS A 421 -23.46 -5.09 5.43
C LYS A 421 -23.03 -5.11 3.95
N LEU A 422 -21.85 -5.65 3.63
CA LEU A 422 -21.40 -5.71 2.24
C LEU A 422 -22.26 -6.69 1.40
N PRO A 423 -22.55 -6.36 0.13
CA PRO A 423 -23.31 -7.23 -0.76
C PRO A 423 -22.68 -8.63 -0.89
N ALA A 424 -23.48 -9.68 -0.79
CA ALA A 424 -23.00 -11.07 -0.90
C ALA A 424 -22.26 -11.34 -2.23
N ARG A 425 -22.72 -10.73 -3.34
CA ARG A 425 -22.06 -10.83 -4.65
C ARG A 425 -20.62 -10.35 -4.62
N LEU A 426 -20.33 -9.31 -3.84
CA LEU A 426 -19.00 -8.74 -3.72
C LEU A 426 -18.07 -9.69 -2.94
N LYS A 427 -18.59 -10.32 -1.87
CA LYS A 427 -17.86 -11.34 -1.11
C LYS A 427 -17.53 -12.57 -1.96
N ILE A 428 -18.48 -13.03 -2.78
CA ILE A 428 -18.27 -14.16 -3.71
C ILE A 428 -17.24 -13.80 -4.79
N LEU A 429 -17.29 -12.57 -5.30
CA LEU A 429 -16.30 -12.11 -6.28
C LEU A 429 -14.90 -12.06 -5.67
N HIS A 430 -14.76 -11.49 -4.48
CA HIS A 430 -13.50 -11.47 -3.75
C HIS A 430 -12.99 -12.89 -3.47
N SER A 431 -13.82 -13.81 -2.97
CA SER A 431 -13.39 -15.19 -2.70
C SER A 431 -12.90 -15.97 -3.92
N ARG A 432 -13.36 -15.60 -5.14
CA ARG A 432 -12.86 -16.18 -6.39
C ARG A 432 -11.49 -15.62 -6.79
N LEU A 433 -11.20 -14.37 -6.41
CA LEU A 433 -9.98 -13.65 -6.76
C LEU A 433 -8.93 -13.65 -5.65
N ASP A 434 -9.28 -14.12 -4.46
CA ASP A 434 -8.41 -14.18 -3.27
C ASP A 434 -7.11 -14.95 -3.55
N ARG A 435 -7.19 -15.99 -4.39
CA ARG A 435 -6.04 -16.77 -4.85
C ARG A 435 -4.98 -15.95 -5.61
N LEU A 436 -5.38 -14.83 -6.18
CA LEU A 436 -4.49 -13.94 -6.93
C LEU A 436 -3.88 -12.85 -6.04
N GLU A 437 -4.27 -12.74 -4.77
CA GLU A 437 -3.79 -11.71 -3.83
C GLU A 437 -3.87 -10.29 -4.41
N ILE A 438 -4.89 -10.03 -5.23
CA ILE A 438 -5.13 -8.73 -5.88
C ILE A 438 -5.65 -7.70 -4.87
N THR A 439 -6.25 -8.18 -3.77
CA THR A 439 -6.71 -7.36 -2.65
C THR A 439 -6.48 -8.11 -1.35
N SER A 440 -5.78 -7.51 -0.39
CA SER A 440 -5.36 -8.22 0.82
C SER A 440 -5.79 -7.51 2.11
N HIS A 441 -5.75 -8.26 3.22
CA HIS A 441 -6.02 -7.76 4.56
C HIS A 441 -4.75 -7.14 5.17
N TYR A 442 -4.89 -5.97 5.79
CA TYR A 442 -3.80 -5.27 6.46
C TYR A 442 -4.07 -5.16 7.96
N GLY A 443 -3.01 -5.20 8.78
CA GLY A 443 -3.08 -5.04 10.23
C GLY A 443 -3.52 -6.28 11.02
N LEU A 444 -4.30 -7.19 10.44
CA LEU A 444 -4.65 -8.47 11.07
C LEU A 444 -3.64 -9.54 10.65
N PHE A 445 -2.83 -10.06 11.57
CA PHE A 445 -2.16 -11.34 11.31
C PHE A 445 -3.24 -12.37 10.96
N ARG A 446 -3.09 -13.07 9.83
CA ARG A 446 -3.99 -14.15 9.46
C ARG A 446 -4.11 -15.08 10.67
N VAL A 447 -5.33 -15.44 11.04
CA VAL A 447 -5.57 -16.51 12.01
C VAL A 447 -5.91 -17.73 11.17
N THR A 448 -4.94 -18.59 10.91
CA THR A 448 -5.27 -19.95 10.46
C THR A 448 -5.76 -20.74 11.66
N SER A 449 -6.88 -21.42 11.46
CA SER A 449 -7.70 -22.10 12.46
C SER A 449 -7.06 -23.34 13.13
N SER A 450 -5.73 -23.38 13.29
CA SER A 450 -5.06 -24.61 13.76
C SER A 450 -3.90 -24.44 14.76
N THR A 451 -3.55 -23.23 15.22
CA THR A 451 -2.57 -23.11 16.31
C THR A 451 -2.89 -21.95 17.26
N ALA A 452 -3.48 -22.30 18.40
CA ALA A 452 -3.64 -21.46 19.57
C ALA A 452 -2.28 -21.27 20.29
N PHE A 453 -1.31 -20.65 19.64
CA PHE A 453 -0.08 -20.17 20.28
C PHE A 453 -0.04 -18.63 20.23
N GLY A 454 -0.27 -18.00 21.38
CA GLY A 454 0.33 -16.70 21.74
C GLY A 454 0.11 -15.49 20.82
N LEU A 455 -1.06 -15.33 20.18
CA LEU A 455 -1.33 -14.19 19.29
C LEU A 455 -1.46 -12.83 19.99
N ALA A 456 -1.67 -12.80 21.31
CA ALA A 456 -1.73 -11.53 22.06
C ALA A 456 -0.37 -10.82 22.06
N ASP A 457 0.73 -11.56 22.13
CA ASP A 457 2.08 -10.98 22.24
C ASP A 457 2.65 -10.53 20.88
N VAL A 458 2.31 -11.22 19.78
CA VAL A 458 2.83 -10.88 18.44
C VAL A 458 2.26 -9.55 17.92
N VAL A 459 0.97 -9.27 18.19
CA VAL A 459 0.33 -7.98 17.82
C VAL A 459 0.76 -6.83 18.75
N CYS A 460 1.14 -7.14 19.99
CA CYS A 460 1.72 -6.14 20.89
C CYS A 460 3.15 -5.71 20.46
N CYS A 461 3.83 -6.51 19.63
CA CYS A 461 5.26 -6.34 19.29
C CYS A 461 5.53 -5.86 17.85
N THR A 462 4.51 -5.74 17.00
CA THR A 462 4.68 -5.43 15.56
C THR A 462 3.89 -4.18 15.16
N GLU A 463 4.49 -3.37 14.27
CA GLU A 463 3.91 -2.14 13.72
C GLU A 463 2.93 -2.39 12.57
#